data_AF-A0A9Y2IPE3-F1
#
_entry.id   AF-A0A9Y2IPE3-F1
#
_cell.length_a   1.000
_cell.length_b   1.000
_cell.length_c   1.000
_cell.angle_alpha   90.00
_cell.angle_beta   90.00
_cell.angle_gamma   90.00
#
_symmetry.space_group_name_H-M   'P 1'
#
loop_
_entity.id
_entity.type
_entity.pdbx_description
1 polymer ?
#
loop_
_entity_poly.entity_id
_entity_poly.type
_entity_poly.pdbx_seq_one_letter_code
_entity_poly.pdbx_strand_id
1 'polypeptide(L)'
;MQRSPETAHTPHLSRKAWVIPAAAAGFALFVAAGARVAAIFAESMMSGVALIGSWLILALGLAYAGTRLRPGLGAALFVGFAVGVLAVAFFGGMHMLT
;
A
#
# COMPACT_ATOMS: atom_id res chain seq x y z
N MET A 1 31.78 -41.25 -21.52
CA MET A 1 30.36 -40.82 -21.52
C MET A 1 30.20 -39.74 -20.46
N GLN A 2 30.17 -38.48 -20.88
CA GLN A 2 30.14 -37.29 -20.01
C GLN A 2 28.96 -36.42 -20.43
N ARG A 3 28.00 -36.19 -19.52
CA ARG A 3 27.57 -34.86 -19.04
C ARG A 3 26.30 -34.97 -18.17
N SER A 4 26.52 -34.66 -16.90
CA SER A 4 25.64 -34.08 -15.88
C SER A 4 24.28 -33.51 -16.36
N PRO A 5 23.14 -33.87 -15.71
CA PRO A 5 22.02 -32.95 -15.56
C PRO A 5 22.35 -32.01 -14.40
N GLU A 6 23.06 -30.95 -14.75
CA GLU A 6 23.29 -29.80 -13.89
C GLU A 6 21.92 -29.22 -13.49
N THR A 7 21.65 -29.28 -12.20
CA THR A 7 20.48 -28.68 -11.56
C THR A 7 20.39 -27.21 -11.94
N ALA A 8 19.48 -26.91 -12.88
CA ALA A 8 19.11 -25.55 -13.24
C ALA A 8 18.41 -24.90 -12.03
N HIS A 9 19.21 -24.40 -11.09
CA HIS A 9 18.75 -23.41 -10.14
C HIS A 9 18.33 -22.20 -10.98
N THR A 10 17.02 -21.94 -11.07
CA THR A 10 16.46 -20.75 -11.71
C THR A 10 16.10 -19.70 -10.65
N PRO A 11 17.07 -18.92 -10.13
CA PRO A 11 16.79 -17.86 -9.15
C PRO A 11 16.09 -16.62 -9.75
N HIS A 12 15.95 -16.54 -11.09
CA HIS A 12 15.48 -15.33 -11.76
C HIS A 12 13.95 -15.15 -11.76
N LEU A 13 13.16 -16.23 -11.60
CA LEU A 13 11.69 -16.15 -11.55
C LEU A 13 11.17 -15.70 -10.16
N SER A 14 11.92 -15.98 -9.09
CA SER A 14 11.50 -15.67 -7.72
C SER A 14 11.47 -14.17 -7.44
N ARG A 15 12.47 -13.39 -7.86
CA ARG A 15 12.53 -11.95 -7.53
C ARG A 15 11.33 -11.14 -8.03
N LYS A 16 10.79 -11.42 -9.22
CA LYS A 16 9.65 -10.66 -9.78
C LYS A 16 8.33 -11.00 -9.08
N ALA A 17 8.15 -12.23 -8.61
CA ALA A 17 6.93 -12.66 -7.95
C ALA A 17 6.67 -11.90 -6.63
N TRP A 18 7.73 -11.46 -5.93
CA TRP A 18 7.62 -10.75 -4.66
C TRP A 18 7.43 -9.23 -4.80
N VAL A 19 7.74 -8.63 -5.95
CA VAL A 19 7.69 -7.15 -6.11
C VAL A 19 6.26 -6.63 -6.02
N ILE A 20 5.30 -7.36 -6.57
CA ILE A 20 3.88 -6.96 -6.60
C ILE A 20 3.26 -7.00 -5.19
N PRO A 21 3.32 -8.11 -4.43
CA PRO A 21 2.79 -8.13 -3.07
C PRO A 21 3.56 -7.21 -2.12
N ALA A 22 4.89 -7.07 -2.28
CA ALA A 22 5.67 -6.13 -1.47
C ALA A 22 5.28 -4.67 -1.74
N ALA A 23 5.01 -4.32 -3.00
CA ALA A 23 4.52 -2.98 -3.36
C ALA A 23 3.12 -2.72 -2.77
N ALA A 24 2.21 -3.70 -2.83
CA ALA A 24 0.90 -3.59 -2.22
C ALA A 24 0.98 -3.40 -0.69
N ALA A 25 1.78 -4.23 -0.01
CA ALA A 25 1.98 -4.14 1.43
C ALA A 25 2.65 -2.82 1.84
N GLY A 26 3.69 -2.39 1.12
CA GLY A 26 4.34 -1.11 1.36
C GLY A 26 3.40 0.07 1.16
N PHE A 27 2.53 0.01 0.14
CA PHE A 27 1.54 1.05 -0.10
C PHE A 27 0.44 1.07 0.95
N ALA A 28 -0.01 -0.09 1.42
CA ALA A 28 -0.96 -0.19 2.53
C ALA A 28 -0.40 0.45 3.81
N LEU A 29 0.87 0.18 4.13
CA LEU A 29 1.56 0.79 5.26
C LEU A 29 1.71 2.30 5.09
N PHE A 30 2.02 2.77 3.87
CA PHE A 30 2.10 4.20 3.56
C PHE A 30 0.78 4.93 3.81
N VAL A 31 -0.34 4.35 3.35
CA VAL A 31 -1.68 4.91 3.57
C VAL A 31 -2.02 4.95 5.06
N ALA A 32 -1.78 3.85 5.78
CA ALA A 32 -2.07 3.76 7.20
C ALA A 32 -1.20 4.71 8.05
N ALA A 33 0.10 4.78 7.76
CA ALA A 33 1.03 5.66 8.46
C ALA A 33 0.69 7.14 8.23
N GLY A 34 0.42 7.53 6.98
CA GLY A 34 0.09 8.92 6.68
C GLY A 34 -1.26 9.35 7.27
N ALA A 35 -2.26 8.47 7.33
CA ALA A 35 -3.50 8.74 8.04
C ALA A 35 -3.29 8.89 9.55
N ARG A 36 -2.39 8.10 10.15
CA ARG A 36 -2.03 8.24 11.57
C ARG A 36 -1.34 9.57 11.85
N VAL A 37 -0.40 9.97 10.98
CA VAL A 37 0.27 11.28 11.08
C VAL A 37 -0.74 12.42 10.93
N ALA A 38 -1.62 12.35 9.93
CA ALA A 38 -2.70 13.33 9.73
C ALA A 38 -3.61 13.48 10.97
N ALA A 39 -3.89 12.38 11.68
CA ALA A 39 -4.66 12.40 12.92
C ALA A 39 -3.90 13.05 14.10
N ILE A 40 -2.57 12.91 14.18
CA ILE A 40 -1.76 13.53 15.26
C ILE A 40 -1.68 15.05 15.09
N PHE A 41 -1.59 15.54 13.86
CA PHE A 41 -1.53 16.97 13.55
C PHE A 41 -2.92 17.66 13.60
N ALA A 42 -3.98 16.93 13.90
CA ALA A 42 -5.33 17.47 13.95
C ALA A 42 -5.63 18.09 15.32
N GLU A 43 -5.80 19.41 15.36
CA GLU A 43 -6.22 20.13 16.58
C GLU A 43 -7.71 19.91 16.93
N SER A 44 -8.52 19.43 15.97
CA SER A 44 -9.96 19.21 16.15
C SER A 44 -10.42 17.98 15.37
N MET A 45 -11.54 17.36 15.79
CA MET A 45 -12.13 16.24 15.05
C MET A 45 -12.41 16.58 13.59
N MET A 46 -12.89 17.80 13.30
CA MET A 46 -13.20 18.24 11.94
C MET A 46 -11.93 18.41 11.08
N SER A 47 -10.86 18.99 11.65
CA SER A 47 -9.58 19.11 10.93
C SER A 47 -8.92 17.75 10.72
N GLY A 48 -9.10 16.79 11.64
CA GLY A 48 -8.58 15.43 11.49
C GLY A 48 -9.24 14.67 10.35
N VAL A 49 -10.56 14.72 10.24
CA VAL A 49 -11.28 14.12 9.11
C VAL A 49 -10.85 14.77 7.78
N ALA A 50 -10.69 16.09 7.73
CA ALA A 50 -10.25 16.80 6.54
C ALA A 50 -8.81 16.44 6.12
N LEU A 51 -7.88 16.35 7.07
CA LEU A 51 -6.48 15.97 6.82
C LEU A 51 -6.38 14.52 6.35
N ILE A 52 -7.08 13.59 7.01
CA ILE A 52 -7.12 12.18 6.61
C ILE A 52 -7.74 12.05 5.21
N GLY A 53 -8.87 12.72 4.95
CA GLY A 53 -9.53 12.71 3.64
C GLY A 53 -8.62 13.25 2.52
N SER A 54 -7.93 14.37 2.77
CA SER A 54 -6.98 14.95 1.82
C SER A 54 -5.80 14.02 1.53
N TRP A 55 -5.29 13.35 2.57
CA TRP A 55 -4.23 12.34 2.43
C TRP A 55 -4.68 11.14 1.60
N LEU A 56 -5.90 10.63 1.83
CA LEU A 56 -6.46 9.53 1.05
C LEU A 56 -6.62 9.89 -0.43
N ILE A 57 -7.06 11.11 -0.73
CA ILE A 57 -7.15 11.61 -2.11
C ILE A 57 -5.76 11.66 -2.76
N LEU A 58 -4.74 12.13 -2.02
CA LEU A 58 -3.36 12.19 -2.50
C LEU A 58 -2.79 10.79 -2.77
N ALA A 59 -3.00 9.84 -1.85
CA ALA A 59 -2.58 8.45 -2.02
C ALA A 59 -3.30 7.78 -3.20
N LEU A 60 -4.59 8.06 -3.39
CA LEU A 60 -5.35 7.57 -4.55
C LEU A 60 -4.80 8.12 -5.86
N GLY A 61 -4.47 9.42 -5.90
CA GLY A 61 -3.80 10.05 -7.04
C GLY A 61 -2.43 9.42 -7.35
N LEU A 62 -1.67 9.06 -6.31
CA LEU A 62 -0.38 8.37 -6.45
C LEU A 62 -0.54 6.94 -7.00
N ALA A 63 -1.55 6.21 -6.52
CA ALA A 63 -1.89 4.89 -7.06
C ALA A 63 -2.30 4.98 -8.54
N TYR A 64 -3.09 5.99 -8.91
CA TYR A 64 -3.49 6.25 -10.30
C TYR A 64 -2.31 6.68 -11.20
N ALA A 65 -1.39 7.50 -10.70
CA ALA A 65 -0.15 7.79 -11.42
C ALA A 65 0.68 6.51 -11.63
N GLY A 66 0.73 5.65 -10.61
CA GLY A 66 1.38 4.35 -10.66
C GLY A 66 0.76 3.39 -11.69
N THR A 67 -0.57 3.33 -11.83
CA THR A 67 -1.23 2.52 -12.87
C THR A 67 -0.87 3.00 -14.27
N ARG A 68 -0.77 4.32 -14.47
CA ARG A 68 -0.44 4.89 -15.78
C ARG A 68 1.01 4.60 -16.20
N LEU A 69 1.94 4.58 -15.25
CA LEU A 69 3.35 4.29 -15.52
C LEU A 69 3.62 2.79 -15.66
N ARG A 70 3.00 1.96 -14.81
CA ARG A 70 3.19 0.50 -14.80
C ARG A 70 1.85 -0.19 -14.45
N PRO A 71 1.07 -0.63 -15.45
CA PRO A 71 -0.27 -1.21 -15.21
C PRO A 71 -0.27 -2.43 -14.29
N GLY A 72 0.77 -3.28 -14.36
CA GLY A 72 0.92 -4.44 -13.47
C GLY A 72 1.19 -4.11 -11.99
N LEU A 73 1.79 -2.95 -11.70
CA LEU A 73 1.97 -2.46 -10.32
C LEU A 73 0.77 -1.64 -9.85
N GLY A 74 0.09 -0.96 -10.76
CA GLY A 74 -1.09 -0.18 -10.46
C GLY A 74 -2.19 -0.97 -9.75
N ALA A 75 -2.51 -2.17 -10.22
CA ALA A 75 -3.48 -3.05 -9.55
C ALA A 75 -3.06 -3.38 -8.11
N ALA A 76 -1.77 -3.63 -7.88
CA ALA A 76 -1.22 -3.91 -6.56
C ALA A 76 -1.29 -2.69 -5.63
N LEU A 77 -1.03 -1.49 -6.16
CA LEU A 77 -1.17 -0.24 -5.42
C LEU A 77 -2.63 0.03 -5.04
N PHE A 78 -3.60 -0.28 -5.91
CA PHE A 78 -5.02 -0.19 -5.59
C PHE A 78 -5.44 -1.16 -4.49
N VAL A 79 -4.96 -2.41 -4.54
CA VAL A 79 -5.20 -3.39 -3.46
C VAL A 79 -4.57 -2.91 -2.16
N GLY A 80 -3.32 -2.44 -2.21
CA GLY A 80 -2.64 -1.86 -1.05
C GLY A 80 -3.38 -0.65 -0.48
N PHE A 81 -3.89 0.23 -1.33
CA PHE A 81 -4.70 1.38 -0.94
C PHE A 81 -5.97 0.94 -0.20
N ALA A 82 -6.73 0.00 -0.78
CA ALA A 82 -7.96 -0.49 -0.19
C ALA A 82 -7.71 -1.13 1.19
N VAL A 83 -6.65 -1.95 1.32
CA VAL A 83 -6.25 -2.55 2.60
C VAL A 83 -5.84 -1.47 3.61
N GLY A 84 -5.07 -0.47 3.19
CA GLY A 84 -4.67 0.65 4.03
C GLY A 84 -5.88 1.47 4.52
N VAL A 85 -6.83 1.79 3.65
CA VAL A 85 -8.08 2.47 4.02
C VAL A 85 -8.90 1.66 5.01
N LEU A 86 -9.02 0.34 4.79
CA LEU A 86 -9.69 -0.57 5.72
C LEU A 86 -9.03 -0.55 7.10
N ALA A 87 -7.70 -0.58 7.17
CA ALA A 87 -6.97 -0.47 8.42
C ALA A 87 -7.24 0.88 9.11
N VAL A 88 -7.19 2.00 8.37
CA VAL A 88 -7.48 3.33 8.91
C VAL A 88 -8.91 3.41 9.44
N ALA A 89 -9.88 2.88 8.71
CA ALA A 89 -11.28 2.86 9.14
C ALA A 89 -11.48 1.99 10.39
N PHE A 90 -10.82 0.83 10.45
CA PHE A 90 -10.92 -0.08 11.58
C PHE A 90 -10.29 0.52 12.84
N PHE A 91 -9.04 0.99 12.76
CA PHE A 91 -8.34 1.60 13.90
C PHE A 91 -8.92 2.96 14.30
N GLY A 92 -9.29 3.79 13.32
CA GLY A 92 -9.94 5.08 13.56
C GLY A 92 -11.34 4.93 14.16
N GLY A 93 -12.12 3.97 13.65
CA GLY A 93 -13.46 3.65 14.16
C GLY A 93 -13.43 3.09 15.59
N MET A 94 -12.47 2.21 15.91
CA MET A 94 -12.29 1.73 17.29
C MET A 94 -11.95 2.87 18.27
N HIS A 95 -11.21 3.89 17.84
CA HIS A 95 -10.83 5.03 18.69
C HIS A 95 -11.99 6.01 18.97
N MET A 96 -13.10 5.94 18.21
CA MET A 96 -14.31 6.73 18.46
C MET A 96 -15.33 6.02 19.36
N LEU A 97 -15.14 4.72 19.63
CA LEU A 97 -16.03 3.89 20.45
C LEU A 97 -15.58 3.76 21.91
N THR A 98 -14.42 4.31 22.27
CA THR A 98 -13.85 4.37 23.63
C THR A 98 -13.79 5.80 24.13
#